data_AF-A0A355TWW5-F1
#
_entry.id   AF-A0A355TWW5-F1
#
_cell.length_a   1.000
_cell.length_b   1.000
_cell.length_c   1.000
_cell.angle_alpha   90.00
_cell.angle_beta   90.00
_cell.angle_gamma   90.00
#
_symmetry.space_group_name_H-M   'P 1'
#
loop_
_entity.id
_entity.type
_entity.pdbx_description
1 polymer ?
#
loop_
_entity_poly.entity_id
_entity_poly.type
_entity_poly.pdbx_seq_one_letter_code
_entity_poly.pdbx_strand_id
1 'polypeptide(L)'
;MKVTYNNGDISDSTYTVANQGESITLNAKVGNKADTYSKTFENVRTITVPGHTFSVSNWDKWNCSKSDYVEGYISSRVVKNSNGTYTLYLWSRASSGTGTIESVYNNGDVAHDKYTVEKQGESITLGAKSNGKSDTCAKIFKNISSITVPGHTFSVSNWDKWNCSKSDFVDGYISSRVVKNNDGSYTLYLWSRAQTGTGTIRVNYNNGEVHKYTYTVKLAPTSISLNETLVYLQTGEQFDLDSSVPIGQKSHQVVYTSDNSEIAEVKASGGIVTANAPGEATITATAYNGVSVSCTVKVNWHEAVYEYIDHPAETKSVWIIDEPEYAYEEGIYESHTICKGCVDKASKIVGYRIWDIEETDPEWYEAFIEAKINPFIGEMTPDERTEHLYNHIINDENSGSYTATVRVGTQTITVPEEGHWETVVIKEAWTEKIVVRKEGYY
;
A
#
# COMPACT_ATOMS: atom_id res chain seq x y z
N MET A 1 -29.67 30.10 70.59
CA MET A 1 -29.58 31.48 70.08
C MET A 1 -30.77 32.26 70.64
N LYS A 2 -30.58 33.48 71.15
CA LYS A 2 -31.70 34.31 71.62
C LYS A 2 -32.15 35.21 70.47
N VAL A 3 -33.40 35.11 70.06
CA VAL A 3 -34.00 35.98 69.05
C VAL A 3 -34.84 37.02 69.78
N THR A 4 -34.52 38.29 69.57
CA THR A 4 -35.30 39.42 70.11
C THR A 4 -36.19 39.95 69.00
N TYR A 5 -37.50 39.91 69.23
CA TYR A 5 -38.49 40.43 68.30
C TYR A 5 -38.65 41.94 68.49
N ASN A 6 -39.16 42.63 67.46
CA ASN A 6 -39.31 44.10 67.46
C ASN A 6 -40.25 44.63 68.57
N ASN A 7 -41.06 43.77 69.18
CA ASN A 7 -41.89 44.09 70.33
C ASN A 7 -41.17 43.94 71.68
N GLY A 8 -39.88 43.61 71.68
CA GLY A 8 -39.06 43.45 72.88
C GLY A 8 -39.06 42.04 73.47
N ASP A 9 -39.87 41.12 72.93
CA ASP A 9 -39.90 39.74 73.41
C ASP A 9 -38.62 39.00 73.02
N ILE A 10 -38.07 38.25 73.98
CA ILE A 10 -36.89 37.42 73.77
C ILE A 10 -37.33 35.96 73.81
N SER A 11 -37.20 35.26 72.68
CA SER A 11 -37.40 33.81 72.64
C SER A 11 -36.06 33.09 72.63
N ASP A 12 -35.93 32.07 73.47
CA ASP A 12 -34.86 31.09 73.38
C ASP A 12 -35.14 30.14 72.21
N SER A 13 -34.34 30.25 71.15
CA SER A 13 -34.35 29.29 70.04
C SER A 13 -33.16 28.35 70.18
N THR A 14 -33.43 27.06 70.38
CA THR A 14 -32.40 26.02 70.30
C THR A 14 -32.02 25.80 68.83
N TYR A 15 -30.73 25.82 68.53
CA TYR A 15 -30.20 25.35 67.24
C TYR A 15 -29.36 24.12 67.53
N THR A 16 -29.62 23.03 66.82
CA THR A 16 -28.77 21.84 66.88
C THR A 16 -27.63 22.06 65.89
N VAL A 17 -26.38 22.05 66.36
CA VAL A 17 -25.22 22.03 65.46
C VAL A 17 -25.16 20.63 64.87
N ALA A 18 -25.33 20.50 63.56
CA ALA A 18 -25.12 19.23 62.89
C ALA A 18 -23.64 18.85 63.04
N ASN A 19 -23.37 17.64 63.52
CA ASN A 19 -22.01 17.13 63.62
C ASN A 19 -21.49 16.86 62.19
N GLN A 20 -20.29 17.36 61.89
CA GLN A 20 -19.63 17.04 60.63
C GLN A 20 -19.31 15.55 60.62
N GLY A 21 -19.98 14.81 59.73
CA GLY A 21 -19.81 13.37 59.56
C GLY A 21 -18.53 13.00 58.81
N GLU A 22 -18.40 11.71 58.52
CA GLU A 22 -17.29 11.13 57.78
C GLU A 22 -17.27 11.60 56.32
N SER A 23 -16.08 11.58 55.71
CA SER A 23 -15.91 11.84 54.28
C SER A 23 -15.75 10.51 53.53
N ILE A 24 -16.74 10.15 52.73
CA ILE A 24 -16.84 8.90 51.99
C ILE A 24 -16.35 9.12 50.55
N THR A 25 -15.47 8.25 50.04
CA THR A 25 -14.99 8.29 48.65
C THR A 25 -15.36 7.00 47.92
N LEU A 26 -16.01 7.13 46.77
CA LEU A 26 -16.39 6.02 45.87
C LEU A 26 -15.71 6.22 44.50
N ASN A 27 -15.33 5.12 43.84
CA ASN A 27 -14.81 5.19 42.47
C ASN A 27 -15.94 4.95 41.45
N ALA A 28 -16.04 5.78 40.42
CA ALA A 28 -16.93 5.54 39.29
C ALA A 28 -16.41 4.38 38.43
N LYS A 29 -17.21 3.33 38.25
CA LYS A 29 -16.96 2.25 37.27
C LYS A 29 -18.13 2.18 36.28
N VAL A 30 -17.82 1.79 35.05
CA VAL A 30 -18.79 1.47 34.01
C VAL A 30 -19.19 0.00 34.16
N GLY A 31 -20.43 -0.28 34.57
CA GLY A 31 -20.96 -1.65 34.72
C GLY A 31 -21.77 -1.88 36.00
N ASN A 32 -22.51 -3.00 36.06
CA ASN A 32 -23.61 -3.19 37.01
C ASN A 32 -23.25 -3.54 38.46
N LYS A 33 -21.97 -3.69 38.85
CA LYS A 33 -21.56 -3.83 40.26
C LYS A 33 -20.16 -3.27 40.47
N ALA A 34 -20.07 -2.23 41.30
CA ALA A 34 -18.83 -1.54 41.64
C ALA A 34 -18.83 -1.13 43.12
N ASP A 35 -17.67 -1.29 43.77
CA ASP A 35 -17.25 -0.83 45.11
C ASP A 35 -18.38 -0.32 46.02
N THR A 36 -18.87 -1.21 46.88
CA THR A 36 -19.93 -0.91 47.83
C THR A 36 -19.35 -0.32 49.11
N TYR A 37 -19.75 0.89 49.49
CA TYR A 37 -19.57 1.39 50.85
C TYR A 37 -20.76 0.97 51.71
N SER A 38 -20.54 0.66 52.99
CA SER A 38 -21.63 0.49 53.94
C SER A 38 -21.35 1.14 55.29
N LYS A 39 -22.40 1.68 55.89
CA LYS A 39 -22.40 2.25 57.24
C LYS A 39 -23.62 1.79 58.01
N THR A 40 -23.42 1.34 59.24
CA THR A 40 -24.49 0.90 60.13
C THR A 40 -24.82 2.00 61.13
N PHE A 41 -26.10 2.29 61.26
CA PHE A 41 -26.66 3.32 62.12
C PHE A 41 -27.47 2.65 63.24
N GLU A 42 -27.25 3.12 64.46
CA GLU A 42 -28.02 2.76 65.65
C GLU A 42 -28.88 3.95 66.07
N ASN A 43 -30.08 3.70 66.59
CA ASN A 43 -30.99 4.74 67.11
C ASN A 43 -31.27 5.89 66.13
N VAL A 44 -31.32 5.60 64.82
CA VAL A 44 -31.58 6.58 63.77
C VAL A 44 -33.08 6.72 63.50
N ARG A 45 -33.54 7.94 63.24
CA ARG A 45 -34.91 8.28 62.84
C ARG A 45 -35.05 8.35 61.33
N THR A 46 -34.14 9.06 60.67
CA THR A 46 -34.12 9.17 59.20
C THR A 46 -32.69 9.14 58.65
N ILE A 47 -32.53 8.55 57.48
CA ILE A 47 -31.31 8.62 56.65
C ILE A 47 -31.72 9.22 55.31
N THR A 48 -31.18 10.39 54.98
CA THR A 48 -31.46 11.10 53.73
C THR A 48 -30.24 11.08 52.84
N VAL A 49 -30.41 10.57 51.63
CA VAL A 49 -29.47 10.68 50.52
C VAL A 49 -30.06 11.63 49.47
N PRO A 50 -29.26 12.23 48.57
CA PRO A 50 -29.80 13.14 47.57
C PRO A 50 -30.90 12.47 46.75
N GLY A 51 -32.12 13.02 46.80
CA GLY A 51 -33.32 12.54 46.13
C GLY A 51 -34.16 11.48 46.88
N HIS A 52 -33.74 10.99 48.05
CA HIS A 52 -34.52 10.01 48.82
C HIS A 52 -34.29 10.10 50.34
N THR A 53 -35.36 10.01 51.12
CA THR A 53 -35.32 9.95 52.60
C THR A 53 -35.88 8.63 53.10
N PHE A 54 -35.04 7.84 53.78
CA PHE A 54 -35.43 6.61 54.47
C PHE A 54 -35.88 6.95 55.90
N SER A 55 -37.14 6.66 56.23
CA SER A 55 -37.67 6.89 57.58
C SER A 55 -37.92 5.57 58.31
N VAL A 56 -37.36 5.44 59.51
CA VAL A 56 -37.50 4.25 60.35
C VAL A 56 -38.94 4.05 60.84
N SER A 57 -39.70 5.12 61.07
CA SER A 57 -41.09 5.02 61.56
C SER A 57 -42.09 4.51 60.51
N ASN A 58 -41.71 4.54 59.22
CA ASN A 58 -42.55 4.09 58.11
C ASN A 58 -42.00 2.83 57.42
N TRP A 59 -41.07 2.13 58.06
CA TRP A 59 -40.33 1.01 57.47
C TRP A 59 -41.24 -0.11 56.94
N ASP A 60 -42.26 -0.50 57.73
CA ASP A 60 -43.16 -1.61 57.37
C ASP A 60 -44.29 -1.19 56.39
N LYS A 61 -44.47 0.11 56.13
CA LYS A 61 -45.43 0.64 55.15
C LYS A 61 -44.84 0.76 53.75
N TRP A 62 -43.52 0.78 53.63
CA TRP A 62 -42.79 0.95 52.37
C TRP A 62 -41.64 -0.06 52.35
N ASN A 63 -41.98 -1.32 52.11
CA ASN A 63 -40.98 -2.37 51.99
C ASN A 63 -40.21 -2.20 50.68
N CYS A 64 -39.15 -1.41 50.72
CA CYS A 64 -38.25 -1.15 49.58
C CYS A 64 -37.43 -2.42 49.30
N SER A 65 -38.08 -3.42 48.70
CA SER A 65 -37.48 -4.68 48.24
C SER A 65 -36.76 -4.52 46.89
N LYS A 66 -36.78 -3.33 46.31
CA LYS A 66 -36.03 -2.96 45.11
C LYS A 66 -35.15 -1.75 45.43
N SER A 67 -33.94 -1.72 44.86
CA SER A 67 -33.06 -0.56 44.88
C SER A 67 -33.79 0.64 44.29
N ASP A 68 -34.43 1.47 45.13
CA ASP A 68 -35.17 2.62 44.62
C ASP A 68 -34.19 3.58 43.94
N TYR A 69 -34.47 3.82 42.66
CA TYR A 69 -33.72 4.72 41.81
C TYR A 69 -33.81 6.11 42.43
N VAL A 70 -32.64 6.66 42.77
CA VAL A 70 -32.54 8.04 43.19
C VAL A 70 -31.82 8.81 42.09
N GLU A 71 -32.37 9.96 41.73
CA GLU A 71 -31.79 10.87 40.76
C GLU A 71 -30.45 11.40 41.32
N GLY A 72 -29.32 10.94 40.78
CA GLY A 72 -27.99 11.32 41.26
C GLY A 72 -26.86 10.32 40.97
N TYR A 73 -25.64 10.74 41.31
CA TYR A 73 -24.34 10.12 41.02
C TYR A 73 -24.09 8.73 41.68
N ILE A 74 -24.95 8.32 42.61
CA ILE A 74 -24.84 7.08 43.40
C ILE A 74 -26.16 6.33 43.39
N SER A 75 -26.11 5.05 43.75
CA SER A 75 -27.27 4.28 44.18
C SER A 75 -27.14 3.93 45.65
N SER A 76 -28.27 3.79 46.32
CA SER A 76 -28.35 3.51 47.76
C SER A 76 -29.35 2.41 48.07
N ARG A 77 -29.10 1.67 49.14
CA ARG A 77 -30.04 0.72 49.74
C ARG A 77 -29.86 0.72 51.25
N VAL A 78 -30.93 0.79 52.03
CA VAL A 78 -30.86 0.60 53.49
C VAL A 78 -31.46 -0.76 53.86
N VAL A 79 -30.78 -1.52 54.71
CA VAL A 79 -31.23 -2.83 55.21
C VAL A 79 -31.41 -2.76 56.72
N LYS A 80 -32.57 -3.20 57.22
CA LYS A 80 -32.81 -3.37 58.66
C LYS A 80 -32.24 -4.71 59.11
N ASN A 81 -31.37 -4.68 60.11
CA ASN A 81 -30.72 -5.85 60.68
C ASN A 81 -31.57 -6.47 61.79
N SER A 82 -31.36 -7.76 62.08
CA SER A 82 -32.08 -8.50 63.13
C SER A 82 -31.87 -7.93 64.54
N ASN A 83 -30.76 -7.22 64.76
CA ASN A 83 -30.43 -6.54 66.02
C ASN A 83 -31.06 -5.14 66.17
N GLY A 84 -31.95 -4.73 65.26
CA GLY A 84 -32.63 -3.42 65.32
C GLY A 84 -31.83 -2.24 64.75
N THR A 85 -30.65 -2.49 64.18
CA THR A 85 -29.82 -1.47 63.50
C THR A 85 -30.14 -1.36 62.01
N TYR A 86 -29.66 -0.30 61.36
CA TYR A 86 -29.92 -0.03 59.94
C TYR A 86 -28.61 0.17 59.18
N THR A 87 -28.35 -0.64 58.15
CA THR A 87 -27.14 -0.52 57.32
C THR A 87 -27.45 0.13 55.98
N LEU A 88 -26.89 1.31 55.74
CA LEU A 88 -26.85 1.95 54.43
C LEU A 88 -25.76 1.31 53.58
N TYR A 89 -26.09 0.94 52.36
CA TYR A 89 -25.19 0.53 51.30
C TYR A 89 -25.22 1.58 50.20
N LEU A 90 -24.05 2.00 49.73
CA LEU A 90 -23.88 2.94 48.63
C LEU A 90 -22.99 2.33 47.56
N TRP A 91 -23.31 2.57 46.29
CA TRP A 91 -22.43 2.24 45.18
C TRP A 91 -22.48 3.31 44.09
N SER A 92 -21.37 3.50 43.40
CA SER A 92 -21.26 4.49 42.33
C SER A 92 -22.10 4.10 41.11
N ARG A 93 -22.74 5.09 40.49
CA ARG A 93 -23.12 5.01 39.07
C ARG A 93 -21.98 5.60 38.24
N ALA A 94 -21.95 5.41 36.92
CA ALA A 94 -20.83 5.86 36.07
C ALA A 94 -20.62 7.40 35.98
N SER A 95 -21.31 8.18 36.81
CA SER A 95 -21.29 9.65 36.84
C SER A 95 -20.56 10.14 38.09
N SER A 96 -19.58 11.04 37.94
CA SER A 96 -18.86 11.69 39.04
C SER A 96 -19.64 12.83 39.67
N GLY A 97 -19.45 13.07 40.96
CA GLY A 97 -20.08 14.18 41.67
C GLY A 97 -19.88 14.11 43.18
N THR A 98 -20.38 15.11 43.91
CA THR A 98 -20.36 15.16 45.37
C THR A 98 -21.78 15.25 45.93
N GLY A 99 -21.98 14.80 47.16
CA GLY A 99 -23.23 15.01 47.88
C GLY A 99 -23.07 14.86 49.39
N THR A 100 -24.18 14.97 50.11
CA THR A 100 -24.23 14.83 51.57
C THR A 100 -25.29 13.81 51.94
N ILE A 101 -25.00 13.00 52.95
CA ILE A 101 -25.93 12.08 53.61
C ILE A 101 -26.27 12.72 54.94
N GLU A 102 -27.55 12.99 55.15
CA GLU A 102 -28.05 13.50 56.42
C GLU A 102 -28.62 12.34 57.23
N SER A 103 -28.17 12.19 58.47
CA SER A 103 -28.71 11.21 59.41
C SER A 103 -29.27 11.94 60.61
N VAL A 104 -30.54 11.73 60.93
CA VAL A 104 -31.21 12.30 62.10
C VAL A 104 -31.43 11.19 63.10
N TYR A 105 -30.92 11.35 64.32
CA TYR A 105 -31.00 10.36 65.39
C TYR A 105 -32.22 10.59 66.29
N ASN A 106 -32.62 9.55 67.03
CA ASN A 106 -33.81 9.57 67.90
C ASN A 106 -33.73 10.63 69.00
N ASN A 107 -32.52 10.99 69.42
CA ASN A 107 -32.26 12.06 70.39
C ASN A 107 -32.32 13.47 69.78
N GLY A 108 -32.56 13.59 68.47
CA GLY A 108 -32.64 14.87 67.74
C GLY A 108 -31.31 15.33 67.12
N ASP A 109 -30.22 14.59 67.31
CA ASP A 109 -28.94 14.91 66.70
C ASP A 109 -28.98 14.73 65.18
N VAL A 110 -28.26 15.60 64.47
CA VAL A 110 -28.12 15.54 63.01
C VAL A 110 -26.65 15.36 62.66
N ALA A 111 -26.35 14.41 61.79
CA ALA A 111 -25.01 14.22 61.22
C ALA A 111 -25.04 14.39 59.70
N HIS A 112 -24.01 15.03 59.16
CA HIS A 112 -23.84 15.23 57.72
C HIS A 112 -22.56 14.55 57.24
N ASP A 113 -22.67 13.33 56.72
CA ASP A 113 -21.56 12.64 56.06
C ASP A 113 -21.44 13.14 54.61
N LYS A 114 -20.25 13.54 54.17
CA LYS A 114 -20.04 13.96 52.77
C LYS A 114 -19.60 12.77 51.94
N TYR A 115 -20.15 12.60 50.75
CA TYR A 115 -19.67 11.60 49.79
C TYR A 115 -19.15 12.24 48.51
N THR A 116 -18.15 11.61 47.90
CA THR A 116 -17.58 11.99 46.60
C THR A 116 -17.46 10.76 45.71
N VAL A 117 -17.97 10.86 44.49
CA VAL A 117 -17.77 9.89 43.40
C VAL A 117 -16.69 10.42 42.47
N GLU A 118 -15.53 9.78 42.47
CA GLU A 118 -14.39 10.15 41.64
C GLU A 118 -14.46 9.45 40.27
N LYS A 119 -14.38 10.21 39.18
CA LYS A 119 -14.18 9.66 37.84
C LYS A 119 -12.69 9.47 37.57
N GLN A 120 -12.34 8.34 36.95
CA GLN A 120 -10.96 8.07 36.58
C GLN A 120 -10.57 8.94 35.38
N GLY A 121 -9.57 9.79 35.58
CA GLY A 121 -8.93 10.56 34.53
C GLY A 121 -7.84 9.76 33.82
N GLU A 122 -7.29 10.32 32.75
CA GLU A 122 -6.16 9.74 32.02
C GLU A 122 -4.94 9.50 32.92
N SER A 123 -4.24 8.39 32.69
CA SER A 123 -2.99 8.11 33.39
C SER A 123 -1.85 8.98 32.83
N ILE A 124 -1.04 9.54 33.72
CA ILE A 124 0.12 10.38 33.40
C ILE A 124 1.38 9.57 33.66
N THR A 125 2.26 9.41 32.67
CA THR A 125 3.54 8.69 32.86
C THR A 125 4.73 9.63 32.74
N LEU A 126 5.58 9.66 33.76
CA LEU A 126 6.79 10.49 33.86
C LEU A 126 8.04 9.59 33.87
N GLY A 127 9.18 10.12 33.39
CA GLY A 127 10.48 9.44 33.46
C GLY A 127 11.31 9.99 34.60
N ALA A 128 11.90 9.13 35.42
CA ALA A 128 12.87 9.48 36.45
C ALA A 128 14.25 9.70 35.81
N LYS A 129 14.82 10.90 35.89
CA LYS A 129 16.20 11.16 35.45
C LYS A 129 17.23 10.84 36.52
N SER A 130 18.43 10.44 36.10
CA SER A 130 19.55 10.10 36.98
C SER A 130 20.12 11.28 37.79
N ASN A 131 19.91 12.53 37.33
CA ASN A 131 20.51 13.74 37.91
C ASN A 131 19.51 14.73 38.55
N GLY A 132 18.34 14.24 38.97
CA GLY A 132 17.50 14.94 39.96
C GLY A 132 16.56 16.04 39.44
N LYS A 133 16.62 16.42 38.16
CA LYS A 133 15.56 17.20 37.49
C LYS A 133 15.51 16.85 36.01
N SER A 134 14.38 16.31 35.54
CA SER A 134 13.61 16.78 34.38
C SER A 134 12.75 15.69 33.74
N ASP A 135 11.57 16.14 33.31
CA ASP A 135 10.63 15.61 32.32
C ASP A 135 9.35 16.40 32.60
N THR A 136 9.22 17.57 31.99
CA THR A 136 8.08 18.45 32.23
C THR A 136 6.87 17.92 31.47
N CYS A 137 5.90 17.35 32.19
CA CYS A 137 4.57 17.10 31.66
C CYS A 137 3.66 18.27 32.03
N ALA A 138 2.86 18.72 31.08
CA ALA A 138 1.88 19.77 31.30
C ALA A 138 0.48 19.27 30.95
N LYS A 139 -0.51 19.58 31.80
CA LYS A 139 -1.92 19.33 31.52
C LYS A 139 -2.75 20.56 31.84
N ILE A 140 -3.64 20.93 30.92
CA ILE A 140 -4.48 22.11 31.04
C ILE A 140 -5.86 21.70 31.54
N PHE A 141 -6.37 22.46 32.51
CA PHE A 141 -7.68 22.27 33.10
C PHE A 141 -8.50 23.56 33.00
N LYS A 142 -9.80 23.42 32.74
CA LYS A 142 -10.77 24.54 32.67
C LYS A 142 -11.93 24.26 33.63
N ASN A 143 -12.58 25.32 34.11
CA ASN A 143 -13.75 25.26 34.99
C ASN A 143 -13.52 24.47 36.29
N ILE A 144 -12.34 24.63 36.88
CA ILE A 144 -11.96 23.94 38.12
C ILE A 144 -12.14 24.83 39.34
N SER A 145 -12.38 24.20 40.49
CA SER A 145 -12.40 24.83 41.81
C SER A 145 -11.08 24.59 42.57
N SER A 146 -10.48 23.40 42.42
CA SER A 146 -9.15 23.11 42.96
C SER A 146 -8.43 21.95 42.28
N ILE A 147 -7.10 21.95 42.35
CA ILE A 147 -6.23 20.82 42.00
C ILE A 147 -5.48 20.39 43.25
N THR A 148 -5.69 19.16 43.70
CA THR A 148 -4.91 18.55 44.78
C THR A 148 -3.85 17.64 44.18
N VAL A 149 -2.61 18.02 44.39
CA VAL A 149 -1.42 17.19 44.17
C VAL A 149 -1.03 16.59 45.53
N PRO A 150 -0.13 15.60 45.58
CA PRO A 150 0.46 15.21 46.85
C PRO A 150 0.99 16.44 47.59
N GLY A 151 0.85 16.49 48.92
CA GLY A 151 1.40 17.53 49.78
C GLY A 151 0.72 18.89 49.72
N HIS A 152 -0.07 19.19 48.68
CA HIS A 152 -0.72 20.48 48.55
C HIS A 152 -1.97 20.48 47.69
N THR A 153 -2.90 21.37 48.03
CA THR A 153 -4.06 21.67 47.19
C THR A 153 -3.91 23.08 46.68
N PHE A 154 -4.11 23.32 45.39
CA PHE A 154 -4.21 24.63 44.75
C PHE A 154 -5.69 24.96 44.55
N SER A 155 -6.21 25.95 45.26
CA SER A 155 -7.61 26.37 45.15
C SER A 155 -7.76 27.66 44.37
N VAL A 156 -8.70 27.73 43.44
CA VAL A 156 -8.95 28.91 42.60
C VAL A 156 -9.32 30.14 43.44
N SER A 157 -10.08 29.96 44.52
CA SER A 157 -10.54 31.05 45.39
C SER A 157 -9.42 31.74 46.18
N ASN A 158 -8.25 31.10 46.28
CA ASN A 158 -7.10 31.63 47.01
C ASN A 158 -5.87 31.87 46.12
N TRP A 159 -6.09 31.98 44.81
CA TRP A 159 -5.01 32.04 43.83
C TRP A 159 -3.97 33.12 44.14
N ASP A 160 -4.44 34.34 44.37
CA ASP A 160 -3.59 35.52 44.57
C ASP A 160 -3.06 35.67 46.01
N LYS A 161 -3.53 34.83 46.94
CA LYS A 161 -3.14 34.88 48.35
C LYS A 161 -1.96 33.97 48.65
N TRP A 162 -1.98 32.74 48.14
CA TRP A 162 -0.93 31.77 48.44
C TRP A 162 -0.56 30.83 47.29
N ASN A 163 -1.34 30.72 46.22
CA ASN A 163 -0.98 29.80 45.13
C ASN A 163 0.10 30.39 44.21
N CYS A 164 0.10 31.71 44.00
CA CYS A 164 0.90 32.39 42.99
C CYS A 164 2.43 32.21 43.16
N SER A 165 2.89 31.98 44.39
CA SER A 165 4.30 31.77 44.73
C SER A 165 4.63 30.33 45.12
N LYS A 166 3.63 29.45 45.20
CA LYS A 166 3.82 28.08 45.70
C LYS A 166 4.19 27.10 44.58
N SER A 167 5.35 26.50 44.76
CA SER A 167 5.68 25.20 44.20
C SER A 167 5.73 24.21 45.34
N ASP A 168 4.92 23.16 45.26
CA ASP A 168 4.90 22.17 46.32
C ASP A 168 5.80 21.00 45.96
N PHE A 169 6.70 20.75 46.90
CA PHE A 169 7.55 19.58 46.92
C PHE A 169 6.92 18.57 47.86
N VAL A 170 6.69 17.37 47.32
CA VAL A 170 6.45 16.20 48.17
C VAL A 170 7.72 15.40 48.17
N ASP A 171 8.18 15.09 49.38
CA ASP A 171 9.30 14.19 49.56
C ASP A 171 9.02 12.87 48.85
N GLY A 172 9.83 12.59 47.82
CA GLY A 172 10.00 11.25 47.28
C GLY A 172 9.59 10.96 45.84
N TYR A 173 8.82 11.78 45.10
CA TYR A 173 8.31 11.29 43.78
C TYR A 173 8.32 12.33 42.66
N ILE A 174 7.63 13.44 42.85
CA ILE A 174 7.43 14.47 41.83
C ILE A 174 7.47 15.85 42.46
N SER A 175 7.83 16.84 41.65
CA SER A 175 7.54 18.25 41.93
C SER A 175 6.39 18.69 41.04
N SER A 176 5.59 19.62 41.56
CA SER A 176 4.44 20.13 40.83
C SER A 176 4.31 21.64 40.96
N ARG A 177 3.72 22.25 39.94
CA ARG A 177 3.39 23.68 39.93
C ARG A 177 2.14 23.88 39.08
N VAL A 178 1.22 24.70 39.55
CA VAL A 178 0.05 25.11 38.74
C VAL A 178 0.21 26.57 38.35
N VAL A 179 -0.07 26.88 37.09
CA VAL A 179 -0.05 28.25 36.56
C VAL A 179 -1.44 28.58 36.03
N LYS A 180 -1.96 29.76 36.41
CA LYS A 180 -3.19 30.31 35.84
C LYS A 180 -2.84 31.03 34.54
N ASN A 181 -3.53 30.65 33.47
CA ASN A 181 -3.37 31.23 32.15
C ASN A 181 -4.33 32.42 31.96
N ASN A 182 -4.03 33.26 30.97
CA ASN A 182 -4.83 34.44 30.66
C ASN A 182 -6.26 34.11 30.21
N ASP A 183 -6.48 32.91 29.63
CA ASP A 183 -7.80 32.43 29.20
C ASP A 183 -8.66 31.87 30.35
N GLY A 184 -8.20 32.01 31.61
CA GLY A 184 -8.88 31.49 32.80
C GLY A 184 -8.66 30.00 33.05
N SER A 185 -7.87 29.32 32.21
CA SER A 185 -7.47 27.93 32.44
C SER A 185 -6.28 27.80 33.38
N TYR A 186 -6.01 26.59 33.85
CA TYR A 186 -4.92 26.28 34.77
C TYR A 186 -4.05 25.16 34.20
N THR A 187 -2.76 25.44 33.99
CA THR A 187 -1.78 24.44 33.56
C THR A 187 -1.09 23.83 34.76
N LEU A 188 -1.27 22.53 34.97
CA LEU A 188 -0.49 21.73 35.91
C LEU A 188 0.80 21.26 35.23
N TYR A 189 1.93 21.67 35.77
CA TYR A 189 3.26 21.19 35.43
C TYR A 189 3.72 20.16 36.45
N LEU A 190 4.22 19.03 35.96
CA LEU A 190 4.77 17.94 36.77
C LEU A 190 6.17 17.59 36.27
N TRP A 191 7.11 17.31 37.17
CA TRP A 191 8.41 16.74 36.81
C TRP A 191 8.93 15.79 37.89
N SER A 192 9.63 14.74 37.47
CA SER A 192 10.19 13.72 38.36
C SER A 192 11.44 14.22 39.10
N ARG A 193 11.75 13.58 40.24
CA ARG A 193 12.95 13.83 41.06
C ARG A 193 13.85 12.60 41.21
N ALA A 194 13.99 11.79 40.16
CA ALA A 194 14.82 10.56 40.10
C ALA A 194 14.29 9.33 40.84
N GLN A 195 13.17 9.42 41.58
CA GLN A 195 12.60 8.30 42.32
C GLN A 195 11.39 7.69 41.59
N THR A 196 11.23 6.37 41.65
CA THR A 196 10.07 5.66 41.07
C THR A 196 8.91 5.64 42.03
N GLY A 197 7.69 5.60 41.49
CA GLY A 197 6.49 5.50 42.32
C GLY A 197 5.22 5.86 41.58
N THR A 198 4.10 5.71 42.27
CA THR A 198 2.79 6.12 41.79
C THR A 198 2.17 7.10 42.76
N GLY A 199 1.31 7.97 42.25
CA GLY A 199 0.51 8.82 43.10
C GLY A 199 -0.73 9.31 42.38
N THR A 200 -1.52 10.08 43.10
CA THR A 200 -2.82 10.56 42.61
C THR A 200 -2.86 12.08 42.62
N ILE A 201 -3.51 12.62 41.60
CA ILE A 201 -3.86 14.03 41.48
C ILE A 201 -5.38 14.07 41.41
N ARG A 202 -5.99 14.86 42.29
CA ARG A 202 -7.44 15.08 42.31
C ARG A 202 -7.75 16.46 41.75
N VAL A 203 -8.72 16.53 40.85
CA VAL A 203 -9.19 17.79 40.27
C VAL A 203 -10.67 17.92 40.58
N ASN A 204 -11.02 19.00 41.27
CA ASN A 204 -12.40 19.35 41.57
C ASN A 204 -12.86 20.40 40.55
N TYR A 205 -13.99 20.15 39.92
CA TYR A 205 -14.61 21.03 38.95
C TYR A 205 -15.68 21.92 39.59
N ASN A 206 -15.98 23.06 38.97
CA ASN A 206 -16.98 24.01 39.46
C ASN A 206 -18.40 23.43 39.45
N ASN A 207 -18.66 22.46 38.56
CA ASN A 207 -19.92 21.72 38.49
C ASN A 207 -20.05 20.61 39.56
N GLY A 208 -19.08 20.47 40.47
CA GLY A 208 -19.06 19.44 41.51
C GLY A 208 -18.48 18.09 41.06
N GLU A 209 -18.05 17.94 39.81
CA GLU A 209 -17.35 16.73 39.38
C GLU A 209 -15.96 16.64 40.00
N VAL A 210 -15.53 15.42 40.31
CA VAL A 210 -14.20 15.13 40.85
C VAL A 210 -13.53 14.09 39.97
N HIS A 211 -12.37 14.46 39.41
CA HIS A 211 -11.55 13.57 38.60
C HIS A 211 -10.28 13.16 39.35
N LYS A 212 -9.96 11.87 39.29
CA LYS A 212 -8.75 11.28 39.84
C LYS A 212 -7.82 10.87 38.71
N TYR A 213 -6.70 11.58 38.58
CA TYR A 213 -5.62 11.24 37.66
C TYR A 213 -4.56 10.46 38.43
N THR A 214 -4.11 9.34 37.86
CA THR A 214 -2.97 8.59 38.39
C THR A 214 -1.73 9.01 37.66
N TYR A 215 -0.64 9.28 38.38
CA TYR A 215 0.67 9.43 37.77
C TYR A 215 1.57 8.25 38.14
N THR A 216 2.44 7.86 37.22
CA THR A 216 3.47 6.83 37.43
C THR A 216 4.82 7.37 37.00
N VAL A 217 5.82 7.27 37.87
CA VAL A 217 7.21 7.59 37.57
C VAL A 217 7.98 6.29 37.35
N LYS A 218 8.44 6.09 36.11
CA LYS A 218 9.26 4.94 35.70
C LYS A 218 10.74 5.33 35.64
N LEU A 219 11.64 4.35 35.74
CA LEU A 219 13.07 4.60 35.56
C LEU A 219 13.37 5.13 34.14
N ALA A 220 14.40 5.97 34.02
CA ALA A 220 14.97 6.28 32.71
C ALA A 220 15.53 5.02 32.04
N PRO A 221 15.50 4.97 30.69
CA PRO A 221 16.07 3.84 29.97
C PRO A 221 17.57 3.77 30.22
N THR A 222 18.07 2.60 30.66
CA THR A 222 19.51 2.36 30.86
C THR A 222 20.17 1.81 29.60
N SER A 223 19.38 1.17 28.75
CA SER A 223 19.78 0.62 27.45
C SER A 223 18.57 0.64 26.53
N ILE A 224 18.84 0.51 25.23
CA ILE A 224 17.84 0.25 24.20
C ILE A 224 18.29 -1.02 23.47
N SER A 225 17.35 -1.89 23.15
CA SER A 225 17.58 -3.07 22.31
C SER A 225 16.79 -2.92 21.02
N LEU A 226 17.37 -3.38 19.91
CA LEU A 226 16.68 -3.48 18.62
C LEU A 226 16.29 -4.94 18.35
N ASN A 227 15.27 -5.15 17.53
CA ASN A 227 14.94 -6.47 17.01
C ASN A 227 16.07 -7.06 16.15
N GLU A 228 16.78 -6.21 15.41
CA GLU A 228 17.96 -6.57 14.61
C GLU A 228 19.06 -5.51 14.74
N THR A 229 20.32 -5.95 14.64
CA THR A 229 21.49 -5.05 14.60
C THR A 229 22.18 -5.04 13.23
N LEU A 230 21.78 -5.94 12.33
CA LEU A 230 22.24 -6.02 10.95
C LEU A 230 21.08 -6.48 10.07
N VAL A 231 20.71 -5.66 9.08
CA VAL A 231 19.62 -5.96 8.15
C VAL A 231 20.16 -5.91 6.72
N TYR A 232 19.75 -6.87 5.90
CA TYR A 232 19.99 -6.88 4.46
C TYR A 232 18.68 -6.59 3.73
N LEU A 233 18.67 -5.57 2.89
CA LEU A 233 17.50 -5.17 2.10
C LEU A 233 17.87 -5.08 0.62
N GLN A 234 16.88 -5.23 -0.24
CA GLN A 234 16.95 -4.82 -1.63
C GLN A 234 16.42 -3.40 -1.78
N THR A 235 16.89 -2.70 -2.81
CA THR A 235 16.39 -1.36 -3.14
C THR A 235 14.87 -1.37 -3.29
N GLY A 236 14.18 -0.46 -2.61
CA GLY A 236 12.71 -0.36 -2.56
C GLY A 236 12.04 -1.11 -1.39
N GLU A 237 12.75 -2.01 -0.70
CA GLU A 237 12.19 -2.73 0.44
C GLU A 237 12.09 -1.84 1.70
N GLN A 238 11.19 -2.22 2.61
CA GLN A 238 11.04 -1.59 3.91
C GLN A 238 11.22 -2.61 5.03
N PHE A 239 11.73 -2.16 6.16
CA PHE A 239 11.91 -2.96 7.36
C PHE A 239 11.45 -2.20 8.61
N ASP A 240 10.75 -2.89 9.51
CA ASP A 240 10.32 -2.32 10.78
C ASP A 240 11.39 -2.54 11.86
N LEU A 241 12.20 -1.51 12.13
CA LEU A 241 13.28 -1.56 13.11
C LEU A 241 12.73 -1.22 14.50
N ASP A 242 12.13 -2.20 15.13
CA ASP A 242 11.55 -2.08 16.47
C ASP A 242 12.62 -1.87 17.54
N SER A 243 12.32 -0.97 18.48
CA SER A 243 13.14 -0.74 19.68
C SER A 243 12.38 -1.05 20.95
N SER A 244 13.11 -1.53 21.95
CA SER A 244 12.58 -1.81 23.28
C SER A 244 13.53 -1.30 24.36
N VAL A 245 12.96 -0.98 25.52
CA VAL A 245 13.71 -0.64 26.74
C VAL A 245 13.41 -1.69 27.81
N PRO A 246 14.32 -1.91 28.77
CA PRO A 246 14.09 -2.85 29.87
C PRO A 246 12.77 -2.63 30.62
N ILE A 247 12.21 -3.72 31.15
CA ILE A 247 10.92 -3.69 31.84
C ILE A 247 10.94 -2.70 33.01
N GLY A 248 9.84 -1.96 33.19
CA GLY A 248 9.72 -0.94 34.25
C GLY A 248 10.40 0.40 33.93
N GLN A 249 11.08 0.53 32.77
CA GLN A 249 11.65 1.78 32.29
C GLN A 249 10.69 2.51 31.34
N LYS A 250 10.89 3.82 31.16
CA LYS A 250 10.08 4.64 30.26
C LYS A 250 10.62 4.56 28.83
N SER A 251 9.82 4.00 27.91
CA SER A 251 10.11 3.91 26.48
C SER A 251 9.65 5.12 25.67
N HIS A 252 8.95 6.07 26.29
CA HIS A 252 8.32 7.16 25.54
C HIS A 252 9.41 8.03 24.90
N GLN A 253 9.30 8.20 23.57
CA GLN A 253 10.16 9.03 22.73
C GLN A 253 11.55 8.41 22.44
N VAL A 254 11.55 7.36 21.62
CA VAL A 254 12.75 6.93 20.87
C VAL A 254 12.71 7.59 19.50
N VAL A 255 13.81 8.22 19.11
CA VAL A 255 13.98 8.88 17.81
C VAL A 255 15.01 8.11 16.99
N TYR A 256 14.66 7.82 15.74
CA TYR A 256 15.54 7.14 14.80
C TYR A 256 16.19 8.14 13.85
N THR A 257 17.44 7.88 13.50
CA THR A 257 18.24 8.69 12.57
C THR A 257 19.05 7.77 11.67
N SER A 258 19.33 8.20 10.45
CA SER A 258 20.24 7.54 9.52
C SER A 258 21.49 8.39 9.34
N ASP A 259 22.66 7.77 9.27
CA ASP A 259 23.90 8.46 8.87
C ASP A 259 23.94 8.78 7.36
N ASN A 260 23.20 8.03 6.54
CA ASN A 260 23.09 8.22 5.11
C ASN A 260 21.68 7.85 4.59
N SER A 261 20.80 8.85 4.52
CA SER A 261 19.43 8.69 4.03
C SER A 261 19.32 8.41 2.53
N GLU A 262 20.37 8.67 1.74
CA GLU A 262 20.38 8.32 0.31
C GLU A 262 20.48 6.81 0.10
N ILE A 263 21.09 6.08 1.05
CA ILE A 263 21.19 4.62 1.04
C ILE A 263 20.00 3.99 1.78
N ALA A 264 19.77 4.40 3.04
CA ALA A 264 18.65 3.93 3.84
C ALA A 264 18.05 5.07 4.65
N GLU A 265 16.80 5.42 4.36
CA GLU A 265 16.04 6.40 5.12
C GLU A 265 15.30 5.71 6.28
N VAL A 266 15.10 6.41 7.40
CA VAL A 266 14.29 5.91 8.51
C VAL A 266 13.29 6.97 8.98
N LYS A 267 12.06 6.55 9.26
CA LYS A 267 11.09 7.42 9.92
C LYS A 267 11.50 7.69 11.36
N ALA A 268 11.68 8.96 11.69
CA ALA A 268 12.10 9.40 13.02
C ALA A 268 11.22 8.84 14.16
N SER A 269 9.92 8.69 13.90
CA SER A 269 8.99 8.00 14.78
C SER A 269 8.60 6.63 14.17
N GLY A 270 8.76 5.57 14.95
CA GLY A 270 8.29 4.23 14.60
C GLY A 270 9.31 3.35 13.88
N GLY A 271 10.49 3.85 13.51
CA GLY A 271 11.60 2.98 13.11
C GLY A 271 11.46 2.30 11.74
N ILE A 272 10.50 2.69 10.91
CA ILE A 272 10.36 2.15 9.55
C ILE A 272 11.53 2.62 8.68
N VAL A 273 12.38 1.69 8.29
CA VAL A 273 13.52 1.88 7.39
C VAL A 273 13.07 1.62 5.94
N THR A 274 13.48 2.47 5.00
CA THR A 274 13.26 2.33 3.56
C THR A 274 14.61 2.28 2.85
N ALA A 275 14.84 1.24 2.06
CA ALA A 275 16.05 1.07 1.28
C ALA A 275 15.96 1.87 -0.02
N ASN A 276 16.82 2.88 -0.17
CA ASN A 276 16.77 3.85 -1.26
C ASN A 276 17.79 3.56 -2.35
N ALA A 277 19.01 3.18 -1.98
CA ALA A 277 20.08 2.89 -2.92
C ALA A 277 21.05 1.85 -2.35
N PRO A 278 21.74 1.08 -3.22
CA PRO A 278 22.74 0.10 -2.79
C PRO A 278 23.89 0.72 -2.03
N GLY A 279 24.33 0.06 -0.96
CA GLY A 279 25.39 0.54 -0.08
C GLY A 279 25.15 0.13 1.36
N GLU A 280 25.83 0.81 2.28
CA GLU A 280 25.73 0.57 3.71
C GLU A 280 25.39 1.87 4.44
N ALA A 281 24.42 1.81 5.36
CA ALA A 281 24.03 2.92 6.22
C ALA A 281 23.81 2.40 7.65
N THR A 282 24.02 3.26 8.64
CA THR A 282 23.80 2.98 10.06
C THR A 282 22.59 3.74 10.56
N ILE A 283 21.58 3.00 11.01
CA ILE A 283 20.39 3.54 11.66
C ILE A 283 20.62 3.56 13.18
N THR A 284 20.45 4.73 13.81
CA THR A 284 20.62 4.90 15.25
C THR A 284 19.29 5.25 15.92
N ALA A 285 18.89 4.44 16.90
CA ALA A 285 17.75 4.69 17.78
C ALA A 285 18.23 5.34 19.09
N THR A 286 17.65 6.49 19.45
CA THR A 286 18.07 7.28 20.63
C THR A 286 16.87 7.58 21.52
N ALA A 287 16.95 7.26 22.81
CA ALA A 287 15.94 7.62 23.80
C ALA A 287 16.08 9.08 24.26
N TYR A 288 15.02 9.64 24.85
CA TYR A 288 14.96 11.01 25.35
C TYR A 288 16.09 11.42 26.33
N ASN A 289 16.76 10.46 26.96
CA ASN A 289 17.86 10.68 27.88
C ASN A 289 19.26 10.53 27.22
N GLY A 290 19.32 10.28 25.91
CA GLY A 290 20.55 10.17 25.13
C GLY A 290 21.16 8.77 25.05
N VAL A 291 20.58 7.76 25.72
CA VAL A 291 20.98 6.37 25.48
C VAL A 291 20.63 5.98 24.05
N SER A 292 21.56 5.34 23.34
CA SER A 292 21.38 4.96 21.95
C SER A 292 21.87 3.54 21.64
N VAL A 293 21.38 3.00 20.53
CA VAL A 293 21.79 1.72 19.92
C VAL A 293 21.70 1.86 18.40
N SER A 294 22.52 1.12 17.66
CA SER A 294 22.60 1.21 16.20
C SER A 294 22.35 -0.13 15.52
N CYS A 295 21.83 -0.07 14.29
CA CYS A 295 21.69 -1.18 13.36
C CYS A 295 22.37 -0.81 12.03
N THR A 296 23.18 -1.72 11.50
CA THR A 296 23.75 -1.58 10.15
C THR A 296 22.75 -2.11 9.12
N VAL A 297 22.48 -1.33 8.08
CA VAL A 297 21.60 -1.68 6.97
C VAL A 297 22.44 -1.79 5.71
N LYS A 298 22.44 -2.96 5.09
CA LYS A 298 23.13 -3.23 3.83
C LYS A 298 22.10 -3.38 2.72
N VAL A 299 22.11 -2.44 1.79
CA VAL A 299 21.20 -2.42 0.66
C VAL A 299 21.91 -2.97 -0.56
N ASN A 300 21.28 -3.96 -1.20
CA ASN A 300 21.72 -4.52 -2.46
C ASN A 300 20.82 -4.05 -3.61
N TRP A 301 21.32 -4.22 -4.83
CA TRP A 301 20.48 -4.14 -6.01
C TRP A 301 19.36 -5.18 -5.93
N HIS A 302 18.20 -4.83 -6.45
CA HIS A 302 17.20 -5.84 -6.76
C HIS A 302 17.73 -6.74 -7.89
N GLU A 303 17.49 -8.04 -7.85
CA GLU A 303 17.86 -8.92 -8.96
C GLU A 303 17.11 -8.52 -10.23
N ALA A 304 17.83 -8.39 -11.34
CA ALA A 304 17.22 -8.04 -12.61
C ALA A 304 16.24 -9.13 -13.05
N VAL A 305 14.99 -8.75 -13.30
CA VAL A 305 13.99 -9.63 -13.90
C VAL A 305 14.11 -9.54 -15.43
N TYR A 306 14.17 -10.70 -16.09
CA TYR A 306 14.28 -10.80 -17.53
C TYR A 306 13.01 -11.36 -18.14
N GLU A 307 12.62 -10.83 -19.31
CA GLU A 307 11.60 -11.41 -20.17
C GLU A 307 12.23 -11.81 -21.51
N TYR A 308 11.71 -12.88 -22.10
CA TYR A 308 12.13 -13.38 -23.41
C TYR A 308 11.01 -13.09 -24.41
N ILE A 309 11.33 -12.35 -25.47
CA ILE A 309 10.40 -12.02 -26.55
C ILE A 309 10.80 -12.84 -27.78
N ASP A 310 9.87 -13.64 -28.28
CA ASP A 310 10.07 -14.42 -29.49
C ASP A 310 9.65 -13.61 -30.71
N HIS A 311 10.61 -13.38 -31.61
CA HIS A 311 10.38 -12.73 -32.90
C HIS A 311 10.26 -13.81 -33.98
N PRO A 312 9.08 -13.96 -34.64
CA PRO A 312 8.88 -14.98 -35.66
C PRO A 312 9.73 -14.69 -36.92
N ALA A 313 10.01 -15.74 -37.68
CA ALA A 313 10.75 -15.61 -38.94
C ALA A 313 9.99 -14.74 -39.95
N GLU A 314 10.70 -13.84 -40.63
CA GLU A 314 10.15 -13.12 -41.77
C GLU A 314 10.31 -14.01 -43.01
N THR A 315 9.24 -14.20 -43.77
CA THR A 315 9.24 -15.02 -44.99
C THR A 315 8.77 -14.24 -46.21
N LYS A 316 9.21 -14.67 -47.39
CA LYS A 316 8.81 -14.09 -48.67
C LYS A 316 8.62 -15.19 -49.70
N SER A 317 7.55 -15.08 -50.49
CA SER A 317 7.31 -15.94 -51.64
C SER A 317 8.21 -15.52 -52.80
N VAL A 318 8.98 -16.46 -53.34
CA VAL A 318 9.88 -16.27 -54.49
C VAL A 318 9.50 -17.27 -55.58
N TRP A 319 9.49 -16.82 -56.83
CA TRP A 319 9.28 -17.70 -57.99
C TRP A 319 10.62 -18.36 -58.33
N ILE A 320 10.66 -19.69 -58.30
CA ILE A 320 11.82 -20.50 -58.65
C ILE A 320 11.57 -21.10 -60.04
N ILE A 321 12.53 -20.91 -60.95
CA ILE A 321 12.49 -21.44 -62.31
C ILE A 321 13.10 -22.82 -62.27
N ASP A 322 12.33 -23.83 -62.68
CA ASP A 322 12.79 -25.21 -62.74
C ASP A 322 13.50 -25.49 -64.07
N GLU A 323 12.96 -24.95 -65.18
CA GLU A 323 13.57 -25.03 -66.51
C GLU A 323 13.52 -23.67 -67.24
N PRO A 324 14.65 -23.19 -67.79
CA PRO A 324 14.71 -21.90 -68.45
C PRO A 324 14.04 -21.94 -69.83
N GLU A 325 13.48 -20.81 -70.27
CA GLU A 325 12.98 -20.64 -71.64
C GLU A 325 14.08 -20.96 -72.65
N TYR A 326 13.73 -21.74 -73.67
CA TYR A 326 14.62 -22.02 -74.78
C TYR A 326 13.83 -22.09 -76.10
N ALA A 327 14.53 -21.82 -77.20
CA ALA A 327 13.98 -21.89 -78.53
C ALA A 327 14.86 -22.77 -79.42
N TYR A 328 14.22 -23.47 -80.37
CA TYR A 328 14.91 -24.28 -81.36
C TYR A 328 14.29 -24.09 -82.76
N GLU A 329 15.11 -24.29 -83.79
CA GLU A 329 14.69 -24.21 -85.18
C GLU A 329 14.19 -25.57 -85.68
N GLU A 330 12.99 -25.59 -86.25
CA GLU A 330 12.38 -26.78 -86.86
C GLU A 330 12.25 -26.56 -88.37
N GLY A 331 12.60 -27.58 -89.18
CA GLY A 331 12.57 -27.49 -90.64
C GLY A 331 11.14 -27.57 -91.21
N ILE A 332 10.84 -26.74 -92.22
CA ILE A 332 9.59 -26.80 -92.99
C ILE A 332 9.86 -27.53 -94.31
N TYR A 333 9.03 -28.53 -94.63
CA TYR A 333 9.23 -29.42 -95.78
C TYR A 333 8.00 -29.45 -96.70
N GLU A 334 8.23 -29.29 -98.00
CA GLU A 334 7.19 -29.27 -99.04
C GLU A 334 7.54 -30.20 -100.21
N SER A 335 6.55 -30.68 -100.96
CA SER A 335 6.74 -31.62 -102.07
C SER A 335 6.73 -30.92 -103.43
N HIS A 336 7.81 -31.03 -104.21
CA HIS A 336 7.95 -30.37 -105.51
C HIS A 336 8.38 -31.33 -106.63
N THR A 337 8.01 -30.97 -107.87
CA THR A 337 8.49 -31.65 -109.08
C THR A 337 9.67 -30.90 -109.67
N ILE A 338 10.80 -31.60 -109.83
CA ILE A 338 12.13 -31.07 -110.11
C ILE A 338 12.59 -31.55 -111.50
N CYS A 339 13.08 -30.63 -112.33
CA CYS A 339 13.70 -30.93 -113.62
C CYS A 339 15.14 -31.38 -113.45
N LYS A 340 15.46 -32.60 -113.90
CA LYS A 340 16.81 -33.17 -113.81
C LYS A 340 17.85 -32.35 -114.59
N GLY A 341 17.46 -31.82 -115.75
CA GLY A 341 18.32 -30.95 -116.56
C GLY A 341 18.69 -29.65 -115.86
N CYS A 342 17.76 -29.04 -115.13
CA CYS A 342 18.04 -27.87 -114.31
C CYS A 342 18.96 -28.20 -113.13
N VAL A 343 18.81 -29.37 -112.49
CA VAL A 343 19.75 -29.85 -111.45
C VAL A 343 21.14 -30.05 -112.01
N ASP A 344 21.26 -30.66 -113.19
CA ASP A 344 22.55 -30.85 -113.87
C ASP A 344 23.21 -29.51 -114.23
N LYS A 345 22.42 -28.53 -114.70
CA LYS A 345 22.91 -27.18 -114.99
C LYS A 345 23.36 -26.45 -113.73
N ALA A 346 22.54 -26.48 -112.67
CA ALA A 346 22.88 -25.85 -111.40
C ALA A 346 24.17 -26.45 -110.84
N SER A 347 24.30 -27.79 -110.88
CA SER A 347 25.52 -28.50 -110.47
C SER A 347 26.78 -28.01 -111.21
N LYS A 348 26.67 -27.75 -112.52
CA LYS A 348 27.79 -27.20 -113.30
C LYS A 348 28.15 -25.77 -112.87
N ILE A 349 27.17 -24.96 -112.46
CA ILE A 349 27.39 -23.56 -112.05
C ILE A 349 28.04 -23.50 -110.67
N VAL A 350 27.51 -24.24 -109.69
CA VAL A 350 28.06 -24.26 -108.32
C VAL A 350 29.34 -25.09 -108.20
N GLY A 351 29.66 -25.91 -109.21
CA GLY A 351 30.93 -26.63 -109.30
C GLY A 351 30.98 -27.96 -108.53
N TYR A 352 29.85 -28.42 -107.99
CA TYR A 352 29.70 -29.73 -107.34
C TYR A 352 28.40 -30.41 -107.80
N ARG A 353 28.30 -31.73 -107.58
CA ARG A 353 27.10 -32.50 -107.96
C ARG A 353 26.02 -32.32 -106.90
N ILE A 354 24.97 -31.58 -107.24
CA ILE A 354 23.80 -31.36 -106.35
C ILE A 354 23.08 -32.69 -106.08
N TRP A 355 23.15 -33.65 -107.00
CA TRP A 355 22.61 -35.00 -106.83
C TRP A 355 23.18 -35.79 -105.64
N ASP A 356 24.34 -35.38 -105.13
CA ASP A 356 24.98 -36.04 -103.98
C ASP A 356 24.48 -35.45 -102.64
N ILE A 357 23.63 -34.43 -102.68
CA ILE A 357 23.02 -33.78 -101.51
C ILE A 357 21.56 -34.24 -101.42
N GLU A 358 21.09 -34.58 -100.22
CA GLU A 358 19.69 -34.93 -100.00
C GLU A 358 18.80 -33.69 -100.14
N GLU A 359 17.63 -33.81 -100.78
CA GLU A 359 16.71 -32.67 -100.99
C GLU A 359 16.20 -32.02 -99.69
N THR A 360 16.29 -32.73 -98.56
CA THR A 360 15.94 -32.23 -97.23
C THR A 360 17.06 -31.42 -96.57
N ASP A 361 18.28 -31.50 -97.11
CA ASP A 361 19.40 -30.68 -96.66
C ASP A 361 19.26 -29.25 -97.22
N PRO A 362 19.35 -28.20 -96.38
CA PRO A 362 19.33 -26.81 -96.84
C PRO A 362 20.33 -26.52 -97.96
N GLU A 363 21.50 -27.17 -97.96
CA GLU A 363 22.54 -26.97 -98.98
C GLU A 363 22.04 -27.35 -100.38
N TRP A 364 21.09 -28.27 -100.47
CA TRP A 364 20.48 -28.65 -101.74
C TRP A 364 19.70 -27.48 -102.35
N TYR A 365 18.89 -26.79 -101.55
CA TYR A 365 18.11 -25.64 -102.01
C TYR A 365 18.99 -24.42 -102.29
N GLU A 366 19.97 -24.16 -101.42
CA GLU A 366 20.91 -23.04 -101.58
C GLU A 366 21.74 -23.14 -102.87
N ALA A 367 22.09 -24.37 -103.30
CA ALA A 367 22.77 -24.58 -104.57
C ALA A 367 21.99 -24.00 -105.77
N PHE A 368 20.66 -24.05 -105.73
CA PHE A 368 19.80 -23.47 -106.77
C PHE A 368 19.68 -21.96 -106.67
N ILE A 369 19.67 -21.41 -105.46
CA ILE A 369 19.72 -19.96 -105.22
C ILE A 369 21.03 -19.40 -105.78
N GLU A 370 22.16 -20.02 -105.45
CA GLU A 370 23.48 -19.60 -105.92
C GLU A 370 23.60 -19.70 -107.45
N ALA A 371 23.15 -20.83 -108.01
CA ALA A 371 23.11 -21.02 -109.47
C ALA A 371 22.13 -20.07 -110.17
N LYS A 372 21.20 -19.44 -109.43
CA LYS A 372 20.06 -18.68 -109.94
C LYS A 372 19.23 -19.49 -110.95
N ILE A 373 19.09 -20.78 -110.69
CA ILE A 373 18.30 -21.71 -111.50
C ILE A 373 17.15 -22.17 -110.63
N ASN A 374 15.92 -22.01 -111.11
CA ASN A 374 14.76 -22.64 -110.49
C ASN A 374 14.55 -24.02 -111.12
N PRO A 375 14.80 -25.13 -110.40
CA PRO A 375 14.59 -26.47 -110.94
C PRO A 375 13.15 -26.95 -110.78
N PHE A 376 12.31 -26.21 -110.05
CA PHE A 376 10.92 -26.59 -109.76
C PHE A 376 10.05 -26.28 -110.97
N ILE A 377 9.65 -27.32 -111.66
CA ILE A 377 8.75 -27.25 -112.83
C ILE A 377 7.30 -27.59 -112.47
N GLY A 378 7.04 -27.91 -111.19
CA GLY A 378 5.73 -28.31 -110.68
C GLY A 378 4.62 -27.31 -110.96
N GLU A 379 4.95 -26.01 -111.02
CA GLU A 379 4.00 -24.91 -111.25
C GLU A 379 3.90 -24.49 -112.73
N MET A 380 4.76 -25.01 -113.61
CA MET A 380 4.64 -24.76 -115.04
C MET A 380 3.40 -25.45 -115.60
N THR A 381 2.68 -24.78 -116.51
CA THR A 381 1.59 -25.42 -117.25
C THR A 381 2.12 -26.60 -118.07
N PRO A 382 1.26 -27.56 -118.46
CA PRO A 382 1.71 -28.73 -119.22
C PRO A 382 2.45 -28.37 -120.52
N ASP A 383 2.01 -27.33 -121.23
CA ASP A 383 2.62 -26.89 -122.48
C ASP A 383 3.98 -26.22 -122.24
N GLU A 384 4.08 -25.34 -121.23
CA GLU A 384 5.34 -24.70 -120.83
C GLU A 384 6.37 -25.72 -120.34
N ARG A 385 5.93 -26.72 -119.55
CA ARG A 385 6.79 -27.78 -119.07
C ARG A 385 7.31 -28.65 -120.21
N THR A 386 6.43 -28.98 -121.16
CA THR A 386 6.80 -29.78 -122.34
C THR A 386 7.81 -29.05 -123.19
N GLU A 387 7.60 -27.76 -123.46
CA GLU A 387 8.54 -26.92 -124.22
C GLU A 387 9.87 -26.74 -123.48
N HIS A 388 9.84 -26.56 -122.15
CA HIS A 388 11.04 -26.48 -121.32
C HIS A 388 11.88 -27.76 -121.37
N LEU A 389 11.25 -28.94 -121.20
CA LEU A 389 11.95 -30.22 -121.29
C LEU A 389 12.41 -30.52 -122.72
N TYR A 390 11.64 -30.13 -123.73
CA TYR A 390 12.04 -30.25 -125.15
C TYR A 390 13.29 -29.41 -125.45
N ASN A 391 13.39 -28.21 -124.88
CA ASN A 391 14.59 -27.37 -124.98
C ASN A 391 15.84 -28.05 -124.39
N HIS A 392 15.72 -28.90 -123.37
CA HIS A 392 16.84 -29.72 -122.92
C HIS A 392 17.21 -30.81 -123.95
N ILE A 393 16.21 -31.50 -124.54
CA ILE A 393 16.44 -32.56 -125.54
C ILE A 393 17.21 -32.03 -126.75
N ILE A 394 16.79 -30.89 -127.32
CA ILE A 394 17.44 -30.33 -128.52
C ILE A 394 18.87 -29.84 -128.26
N ASN A 395 19.20 -29.54 -127.01
CA ASN A 395 20.54 -29.17 -126.57
C ASN A 395 21.37 -30.36 -126.08
N ASP A 396 20.88 -31.60 -126.26
CA ASP A 396 21.49 -32.86 -125.80
C ASP A 396 21.73 -32.88 -124.28
N GLU A 397 20.80 -32.29 -123.52
CA GLU A 397 20.80 -32.23 -122.06
C GLU A 397 19.72 -33.15 -121.46
N ASN A 398 19.87 -33.49 -120.17
CA ASN A 398 18.94 -34.36 -119.45
C ASN A 398 17.54 -33.73 -119.35
N SER A 399 16.53 -34.36 -119.95
CA SER A 399 15.15 -33.86 -119.98
C SER A 399 14.21 -34.60 -119.03
N GLY A 400 14.74 -35.30 -118.01
CA GLY A 400 13.91 -35.99 -117.02
C GLY A 400 13.32 -35.04 -115.98
N SER A 401 12.32 -35.52 -115.23
CA SER A 401 11.86 -34.90 -113.98
C SER A 401 11.56 -35.94 -112.91
N TYR A 402 11.51 -35.53 -111.65
CA TYR A 402 11.13 -36.37 -110.50
C TYR A 402 10.48 -35.53 -109.39
N THR A 403 9.79 -36.17 -108.44
CA THR A 403 9.18 -35.48 -107.29
C THR A 403 9.97 -35.80 -106.03
N ALA A 404 10.24 -34.79 -105.20
CA ALA A 404 10.93 -34.95 -103.92
C ALA A 404 10.37 -34.00 -102.86
N THR A 405 10.55 -34.38 -101.60
CA THR A 405 10.29 -33.51 -100.44
C THR A 405 11.53 -32.65 -100.20
N VAL A 406 11.35 -31.35 -100.27
CA VAL A 406 12.42 -30.36 -100.19
C VAL A 406 12.22 -29.54 -98.93
N ARG A 407 13.31 -29.23 -98.23
CA ARG A 407 13.26 -28.27 -97.13
C ARG A 407 13.22 -26.86 -97.70
N VAL A 408 12.14 -26.13 -97.41
CA VAL A 408 11.89 -24.80 -97.98
C VAL A 408 12.10 -23.66 -96.97
N GLY A 409 12.31 -23.98 -95.70
CA GLY A 409 12.62 -22.99 -94.66
C GLY A 409 12.74 -23.59 -93.25
N THR A 410 12.72 -22.70 -92.25
CA THR A 410 12.62 -23.04 -90.83
C THR A 410 11.56 -22.20 -90.12
N GLN A 411 11.05 -22.73 -89.01
CA GLN A 411 10.28 -21.99 -88.02
C GLN A 411 10.96 -22.09 -86.65
N THR A 412 10.94 -21.00 -85.89
CA THR A 412 11.42 -20.99 -84.50
C THR A 412 10.29 -21.42 -83.56
N ILE A 413 10.51 -22.48 -82.78
CA ILE A 413 9.60 -22.90 -81.70
C ILE A 413 10.17 -22.41 -80.38
N THR A 414 9.36 -21.70 -79.59
CA THR A 414 9.73 -21.21 -78.26
C THR A 414 8.98 -22.01 -77.19
N VAL A 415 9.71 -22.55 -76.23
CA VAL A 415 9.15 -23.27 -75.08
C VAL A 415 9.19 -22.34 -73.87
N PRO A 416 8.03 -21.97 -73.27
CA PRO A 416 7.98 -20.97 -72.19
C PRO A 416 8.62 -21.48 -70.89
N GLU A 417 8.99 -20.54 -70.02
CA GLU A 417 9.54 -20.81 -68.69
C GLU A 417 8.58 -21.67 -67.84
N GLU A 418 9.08 -22.74 -67.21
CA GLU A 418 8.37 -23.51 -66.19
C GLU A 418 8.97 -23.27 -64.79
N GLY A 419 8.10 -23.07 -63.79
CA GLY A 419 8.52 -22.82 -62.40
C GLY A 419 7.37 -22.85 -61.38
N HIS A 420 7.71 -22.61 -60.12
CA HIS A 420 6.76 -22.62 -59.00
C HIS A 420 7.10 -21.60 -57.89
N TRP A 421 6.12 -21.30 -57.01
CA TRP A 421 6.32 -20.41 -55.85
C TRP A 421 6.84 -21.20 -54.65
N GLU A 422 8.00 -20.81 -54.12
CA GLU A 422 8.51 -21.28 -52.84
C GLU A 422 8.45 -20.17 -51.77
N THR A 423 8.19 -20.55 -50.52
CA THR A 423 8.28 -19.61 -49.37
C THR A 423 9.65 -19.73 -48.75
N VAL A 424 10.45 -18.67 -48.86
CA VAL A 424 11.82 -18.63 -48.35
C VAL A 424 11.87 -17.74 -47.11
N VAL A 425 12.64 -18.16 -46.11
CA VAL A 425 12.94 -17.35 -44.92
C VAL A 425 13.94 -16.26 -45.30
N ILE A 426 13.55 -15.01 -45.12
CA ILE A 426 14.42 -13.83 -45.37
C ILE A 426 15.08 -13.32 -44.09
N LYS A 427 14.46 -13.57 -42.92
CA LYS A 427 15.11 -13.43 -41.62
C LYS A 427 14.69 -14.55 -40.71
N GLU A 428 15.67 -15.22 -40.11
CA GLU A 428 15.44 -16.29 -39.15
C GLU A 428 14.68 -15.78 -37.92
N ALA A 429 13.91 -16.68 -37.31
CA ALA A 429 13.33 -16.42 -36.00
C ALA A 429 14.44 -16.25 -34.95
N TRP A 430 14.22 -15.37 -33.99
CA TRP A 430 15.18 -15.14 -32.91
C TRP A 430 14.47 -14.76 -31.62
N THR A 431 15.13 -15.02 -30.50
CA THR A 431 14.63 -14.67 -29.17
C THR A 431 15.46 -13.53 -28.61
N GLU A 432 14.78 -12.48 -28.16
CA GLU A 432 15.39 -11.35 -27.48
C GLU A 432 15.26 -11.51 -25.97
N LYS A 433 16.37 -11.34 -25.24
CA LYS A 433 16.36 -11.26 -23.77
C LYS A 433 16.38 -9.79 -23.36
N ILE A 434 15.28 -9.30 -22.79
CA ILE A 434 15.15 -7.91 -22.33
C ILE A 434 15.14 -7.82 -20.79
N VAL A 435 15.68 -6.73 -20.25
CA VAL A 435 15.59 -6.40 -18.81
C VAL A 435 14.30 -5.63 -18.57
N VAL A 436 13.47 -6.11 -17.65
CA VAL A 436 12.22 -5.45 -17.29
C VAL A 436 12.52 -4.39 -16.22
N ARG A 437 12.41 -3.11 -16.58
CA ARG A 437 12.35 -2.01 -15.58
C ARG A 437 10.89 -1.78 -15.21
N LYS A 438 10.48 -2.17 -14.00
CA LYS A 438 9.22 -1.71 -13.41
C LYS A 438 9.44 -0.41 -12.66
N GLU A 439 8.39 0.41 -12.51
CA GLU A 439 8.44 1.58 -11.63
C GLU A 439 8.83 1.16 -10.20
N GLY A 440 9.77 1.88 -9.59
CA GLY A 440 10.30 1.58 -8.26
C GLY A 440 11.62 0.78 -8.24
N TYR A 441 12.15 0.40 -9.40
CA TYR A 441 13.42 -0.30 -9.55
C TYR A 441 14.44 0.65 -10.20
N TYR A 442 15.42 1.12 -9.44
CA TYR A 442 16.51 1.98 -9.92
C TYR A 442 17.74 1.18 -10.30
#